data_AF-A0A967CSH7-F1
#
_entry.id   AF-A0A967CSH7-F1
#
_cell.length_a   1.000
_cell.length_b   1.000
_cell.length_c   1.000
_cell.angle_alpha   90.00
_cell.angle_beta   90.00
_cell.angle_gamma   90.00
#
_symmetry.space_group_name_H-M   'P 1'
#
loop_
_entity.id
_entity.type
_entity.pdbx_description
1 polymer ?
#
loop_
_entity_poly.entity_id
_entity_poly.type
_entity_poly.pdbx_seq_one_letter_code
_entity_poly.pdbx_strand_id
1 'polypeptide(L)'
;MTEPDSRVANIQRAQELAVQLGQILELEFQALRKQELEPFEELQPRKNELLAEITRLAPPATELQSDAHWQDFRAEMVSCRDLHRRNSVLIERQLEAIRGT
;
A
#
# COMPACT_ATOMS: atom_id res chain seq x y z
N MET A 1 16.87 -1.25 -30.16
CA MET A 1 16.95 -2.52 -29.41
C MET A 1 16.90 -2.17 -27.92
N THR A 2 15.78 -1.65 -27.42
CA THR A 2 15.63 -1.14 -26.04
C THR A 2 14.14 -0.95 -25.70
N GLU A 3 13.41 -2.05 -25.52
CA GLU A 3 12.04 -2.07 -24.99
C GLU A 3 11.82 -3.06 -23.83
N PRO A 4 12.54 -4.21 -23.71
CA PRO A 4 12.27 -5.14 -22.60
C PRO A 4 12.89 -4.72 -21.26
N ASP A 5 14.00 -3.97 -21.27
CA ASP A 5 14.73 -3.58 -20.05
C ASP A 5 13.91 -2.61 -19.16
N SER A 6 13.27 -1.61 -19.77
CA SER A 6 12.46 -0.63 -19.05
C SER A 6 11.18 -1.21 -18.45
N ARG A 7 10.60 -2.25 -19.06
CA ARG A 7 9.40 -2.91 -18.51
C ARG A 7 9.74 -3.72 -17.26
N VAL A 8 10.84 -4.48 -17.30
CA VAL A 8 11.31 -5.24 -16.13
C VAL A 8 11.67 -4.29 -15.00
N ALA A 9 12.34 -3.17 -15.30
CA ALA A 9 12.65 -2.14 -14.31
C ALA A 9 11.39 -1.55 -13.66
N ASN A 10 10.34 -1.27 -14.44
CA ASN A 10 9.07 -0.75 -13.91
C ASN A 10 8.37 -1.76 -12.99
N ILE A 11 8.35 -3.04 -13.36
CA ILE A 11 7.74 -4.11 -12.55
C ILE A 11 8.49 -4.24 -11.23
N GLN A 12 9.82 -4.33 -11.28
CA GLN A 12 10.66 -4.41 -10.10
C GLN A 12 10.45 -3.19 -9.20
N ARG A 13 10.42 -1.99 -9.78
CA ARG A 13 10.19 -0.77 -9.02
C ARG A 13 8.81 -0.76 -8.34
N ALA A 14 7.77 -1.18 -9.05
CA ALA A 14 6.43 -1.28 -8.49
C ALA A 14 6.36 -2.28 -7.32
N GLN A 15 7.09 -3.41 -7.42
CA GLN A 15 7.21 -4.39 -6.33
C GLN A 15 7.91 -3.79 -5.11
N GLU A 16 9.04 -3.11 -5.29
CA GLU A 16 9.76 -2.45 -4.18
C GLU A 16 8.88 -1.41 -3.46
N LEU A 17 8.05 -0.68 -4.22
CA LEU A 17 7.11 0.28 -3.66
C LEU A 17 5.97 -0.40 -2.91
N ALA A 18 5.45 -1.52 -3.41
CA ALA A 18 4.43 -2.32 -2.73
C ALA A 18 4.95 -2.88 -1.39
N VAL A 19 6.20 -3.36 -1.34
CA VAL A 19 6.85 -3.81 -0.11
C VAL A 19 6.98 -2.65 0.91
N GLN A 20 7.42 -1.47 0.45
CA GLN A 20 7.48 -0.28 1.30
C GLN A 20 6.09 0.13 1.81
N LEU A 21 5.06 0.04 0.96
CA LEU A 21 3.68 0.31 1.36
C LEU A 21 3.24 -0.65 2.48
N GLY A 22 3.55 -1.95 2.36
CA GLY A 22 3.29 -2.93 3.39
C GLY A 22 3.94 -2.60 4.73
N GLN A 23 5.19 -2.13 4.72
CA GLN A 23 5.90 -1.68 5.92
C GLN A 23 5.24 -0.47 6.58
N ILE A 24 4.82 0.53 5.78
CA ILE A 24 4.09 1.69 6.29
C ILE A 24 2.78 1.27 6.94
N LEU A 25 2.02 0.36 6.30
CA LEU A 25 0.75 -0.13 6.85
C LEU A 25 0.94 -0.91 8.16
N GLU A 26 2.06 -1.63 8.33
CA GLU A 26 2.37 -2.32 9.59
C GLU A 26 2.78 -1.32 10.69
N LEU A 27 3.52 -0.26 10.35
CA LEU A 27 3.84 0.82 11.30
C LEU A 27 2.57 1.57 11.73
N GLU A 28 1.68 1.88 10.78
CA GLU A 28 0.36 2.42 11.06
C GLU A 28 -0.41 1.49 12.02
N PHE A 29 -0.43 0.18 11.76
CA PHE A 29 -1.11 -0.78 12.62
C PHE A 29 -0.56 -0.74 14.06
N GLN A 30 0.76 -0.67 14.23
CA GLN A 30 1.40 -0.59 15.54
C GLN A 30 1.02 0.70 16.30
N ALA A 31 1.01 1.85 15.61
CA ALA A 31 0.59 3.12 16.19
C ALA A 31 -0.90 3.08 16.61
N LEU A 32 -1.77 2.59 15.72
CA LEU A 32 -3.20 2.44 15.99
C LEU A 32 -3.48 1.49 17.14
N ARG A 33 -2.72 0.41 17.27
CA ARG A 33 -2.85 -0.51 18.42
C ARG A 33 -2.53 0.14 19.76
N LYS A 34 -1.65 1.14 19.77
CA LYS A 34 -1.28 1.92 20.96
C LYS A 34 -2.17 3.16 21.15
N GLN A 35 -3.15 3.37 20.28
CA GLN A 35 -4.00 4.57 20.26
C GLN A 35 -3.20 5.86 19.99
N GLU A 36 -2.04 5.74 19.34
CA GLU A 36 -1.19 6.87 18.96
C GLU A 36 -1.59 7.32 17.56
N LEU A 37 -2.37 8.40 17.47
CA LEU A 37 -2.84 8.95 16.19
C LEU A 37 -1.76 9.79 15.48
N GLU A 38 -0.93 10.51 16.23
CA GLU A 38 0.09 11.39 15.67
C GLU A 38 1.09 10.63 14.77
N PRO A 39 1.69 9.49 15.19
CA PRO A 39 2.55 8.70 14.30
C PRO A 39 1.81 8.10 13.10
N PHE A 40 0.52 7.78 13.25
CA PHE A 40 -0.30 7.32 12.12
C PHE A 40 -0.50 8.44 11.08
N GLU A 41 -0.76 9.66 11.53
CA GLU A 41 -0.93 10.84 10.67
C GLU A 41 0.36 11.22 9.95
N GLU A 42 1.51 11.15 10.63
CA GLU A 42 2.84 11.39 10.03
C GLU A 42 3.19 10.41 8.90
N LEU A 43 2.61 9.21 8.91
CA LEU A 43 2.82 8.19 7.87
C LEU A 43 1.94 8.40 6.63
N GLN A 44 0.86 9.20 6.71
CA GLN A 44 -0.07 9.40 5.58
C GLN A 44 0.58 10.01 4.34
N PRO A 45 1.42 11.06 4.42
CA PRO A 45 2.07 11.64 3.26
C PRO A 45 2.91 10.61 2.50
N ARG A 46 3.72 9.83 3.24
CA ARG A 46 4.57 8.80 2.65
C ARG A 46 3.76 7.70 1.98
N LYS A 47 2.67 7.25 2.61
CA LYS A 47 1.74 6.28 2.00
C LYS A 47 1.17 6.81 0.68
N ASN A 48 0.74 8.07 0.65
CA ASN A 48 0.16 8.69 -0.54
C ASN A 48 1.17 8.82 -1.68
N GLU A 49 2.43 9.18 -1.38
CA GLU A 49 3.52 9.19 -2.36
C GLU A 49 3.76 7.81 -2.97
N LEU A 50 3.83 6.77 -2.13
CA LEU A 50 4.01 5.39 -2.59
C LEU A 50 2.85 4.95 -3.49
N LEU A 51 1.60 5.22 -3.09
CA LEU A 51 0.42 4.88 -3.88
C LEU A 51 0.38 5.62 -5.23
N ALA A 52 0.77 6.89 -5.27
CA ALA A 52 0.86 7.66 -6.50
C ALA A 52 1.91 7.07 -7.46
N GLU A 53 3.09 6.73 -6.94
CA GLU A 53 4.16 6.09 -7.72
C GLU A 53 3.75 4.69 -8.22
N ILE A 54 3.12 3.88 -7.37
CA ILE A 54 2.59 2.55 -7.76
C ILE A 54 1.56 2.71 -8.89
N THR A 55 0.64 3.67 -8.76
CA THR A 55 -0.39 3.94 -9.77
C THR A 55 0.21 4.41 -11.09
N ARG A 56 1.31 5.16 -11.05
CA ARG A 56 2.04 5.62 -12.25
C ARG A 56 2.74 4.49 -12.99
N LEU A 57 3.27 3.51 -12.25
CA LEU A 57 4.05 2.39 -12.81
C LEU A 57 3.18 1.20 -13.22
N ALA A 58 2.08 0.96 -12.52
CA ALA A 58 1.20 -0.15 -12.80
C ALA A 58 0.40 0.09 -14.09
N PRO A 59 0.30 -0.91 -14.99
CA PRO A 59 -0.55 -0.83 -16.16
C PRO A 59 -2.03 -0.85 -15.77
N PRO A 60 -2.95 -0.56 -16.70
CA PRO A 60 -4.38 -0.71 -16.47
C PRO A 60 -4.73 -2.12 -15.97
N ALA A 61 -5.80 -2.22 -15.17
CA ALA A 61 -6.19 -3.44 -14.47
C ALA A 61 -6.32 -4.67 -15.40
N THR A 62 -6.81 -4.49 -16.62
CA THR A 62 -6.94 -5.57 -17.62
C THR A 62 -5.60 -6.20 -17.98
N GLU A 63 -4.57 -5.38 -18.16
CA GLU A 63 -3.21 -5.83 -18.46
C GLU A 63 -2.55 -6.43 -17.22
N LEU A 64 -2.73 -5.78 -16.07
CA LEU A 64 -2.23 -6.28 -14.79
C LEU A 64 -2.76 -7.69 -14.48
N GLN A 65 -4.01 -7.97 -14.84
CA GLN A 65 -4.64 -9.27 -14.63
C GLN A 65 -4.14 -10.34 -15.59
N SER A 66 -3.88 -9.97 -16.84
CA SER A 66 -3.54 -10.90 -17.92
C SER A 66 -2.04 -11.21 -17.99
N ASP A 67 -1.19 -10.34 -17.46
CA ASP A 67 0.26 -10.48 -17.52
C ASP A 67 0.84 -11.19 -16.29
N ALA A 68 1.50 -12.33 -16.53
CA ALA A 68 2.12 -13.15 -15.49
C ALA A 68 3.29 -12.43 -14.79
N HIS A 69 3.99 -11.51 -15.47
CA HIS A 69 5.10 -10.79 -14.83
C HIS A 69 4.65 -9.87 -13.68
N TRP A 70 3.37 -9.49 -13.65
CA TRP A 70 2.77 -8.71 -12.56
C TRP A 70 2.17 -9.58 -11.46
N GLN A 71 2.29 -10.91 -11.52
CA GLN A 71 1.70 -11.81 -10.53
C GLN A 71 2.21 -11.52 -9.11
N ASP A 72 3.53 -11.40 -8.93
CA ASP A 72 4.12 -11.16 -7.60
C ASP A 72 3.70 -9.79 -7.06
N PHE A 73 3.74 -8.74 -7.90
CA PHE A 73 3.25 -7.42 -7.53
C PHE A 73 1.78 -7.45 -7.09
N ARG A 74 0.92 -8.19 -7.82
CA ARG A 74 -0.50 -8.33 -7.45
C ARG A 74 -0.67 -9.03 -6.11
N ALA A 75 0.12 -10.07 -5.83
CA ALA A 75 0.10 -10.76 -4.55
C ALA A 75 0.47 -9.81 -3.40
N GLU A 76 1.51 -8.99 -3.58
CA GLU A 76 1.91 -7.97 -2.61
C GLU A 76 0.83 -6.90 -2.40
N MET A 77 0.16 -6.43 -3.46
CA MET A 77 -0.94 -5.48 -3.35
C MET A 77 -2.16 -6.05 -2.63
N VAL A 78 -2.43 -7.36 -2.80
CA VAL A 78 -3.46 -8.06 -2.02
C VAL A 78 -3.09 -8.06 -0.53
N SER A 79 -1.83 -8.36 -0.20
CA SER A 79 -1.32 -8.30 1.18
C SER A 79 -1.46 -6.88 1.77
N CYS A 80 -1.09 -5.85 1.00
CA CYS A 80 -1.27 -4.45 1.39
C CYS A 80 -2.73 -4.10 1.67
N ARG A 81 -3.68 -4.57 0.85
CA ARG A 81 -5.11 -4.37 1.10
C ARG A 81 -5.56 -5.00 2.42
N ASP A 82 -5.06 -6.20 2.73
CA ASP A 82 -5.44 -6.92 3.95
C ASP A 82 -4.78 -6.30 5.21
N LEU A 83 -3.57 -5.74 5.09
CA LEU A 83 -2.96 -4.87 6.10
C LEU A 83 -3.81 -3.61 6.33
N HIS A 84 -4.14 -2.88 5.26
CA HIS A 84 -4.93 -1.66 5.34
C HIS A 84 -6.31 -1.88 5.97
N ARG A 85 -6.98 -3.00 5.64
CA ARG A 85 -8.28 -3.36 6.22
C ARG A 85 -8.22 -3.47 7.74
N ARG A 86 -7.12 -4.00 8.31
CA ARG A 86 -6.94 -4.08 9.77
C ARG A 86 -6.80 -2.69 10.39
N ASN A 87 -6.11 -1.78 9.69
CA ASN A 87 -5.95 -0.39 10.13
C ASN A 87 -7.29 0.35 10.14
N SER A 88 -8.11 0.19 9.09
CA SER A 88 -9.45 0.81 9.00
C SER A 88 -10.33 0.43 10.19
N VAL A 89 -10.37 -0.86 10.55
CA VAL A 89 -11.17 -1.35 11.69
C VAL A 89 -10.73 -0.70 13.02
N LEU A 90 -9.44 -0.49 13.22
CA LEU A 90 -8.93 0.16 14.44
C LEU A 90 -9.28 1.65 14.48
N ILE A 91 -9.11 2.36 13.36
CA ILE A 91 -9.49 3.78 13.24
C ILE A 91 -10.99 3.96 13.44
N GLU A 92 -11.83 3.13 12.82
CA GLU A 92 -13.29 3.22 12.96
C GLU A 92 -13.71 3.10 14.43
N ARG A 93 -13.15 2.10 15.15
CA ARG A 93 -13.42 1.93 16.59
C ARG A 93 -12.97 3.11 17.45
N GLN A 94 -11.82 3.71 17.13
CA GLN A 94 -11.34 4.89 17.85
C GLN A 94 -12.24 6.11 17.60
N LEU A 95 -12.69 6.30 16.35
CA LEU A 95 -13.64 7.36 16.00
C LEU A 95 -15.00 7.16 16.69
N GLU A 96 -15.48 5.92 16.78
CA GLU A 96 -16.70 5.58 17.52
C GLU A 96 -16.57 5.91 19.01
N ALA A 97 -15.42 5.61 19.63
CA ALA A 97 -15.17 5.92 21.03
C ALA A 97 -15.18 7.44 21.34
N ILE A 98 -14.73 8.28 20.39
CA ILE A 98 -14.74 9.75 20.53
C ILE A 98 -16.16 10.31 20.27
N ARG A 99 -16.94 9.70 19.38
CA ARG A 99 -18.30 10.16 19.04
C ARG A 99 -19.38 9.69 20.00
N GLY A 100 -19.14 8.60 20.73
CA GLY A 100 -20.06 8.00 21.71
C GLY A 100 -19.99 8.60 23.12
N THR A 101 -19.13 9.59 23.34
CA THR A 101 -19.00 10.39 24.57
C THR A 101 -19.47 11.82 24.32
#